data_AF-A0A382IRR2-F1
#
_entry.id   AF-A0A382IRR2-F1
#
_cell.length_a   1.000
_cell.length_b   1.000
_cell.length_c   1.000
_cell.angle_alpha   90.00
_cell.angle_beta   90.00
_cell.angle_gamma   90.00
#
_symmetry.space_group_name_H-M   'P 1'
#
loop_
_entity.id
_entity.type
_entity.pdbx_description
1 polymer ?
#
loop_
_entity_poly.entity_id
_entity_poly.type
_entity_poly.pdbx_seq_one_letter_code
_entity_poly.pdbx_strand_id
1 'polypeptide(L)'
;KTVDMDLLRQRNELTQAVGNAQVNARGDELGPGGKIIRKKEEVLRDYYHNSSTMADEVAIKRTAVKEDVQEELAPTVQPKVAQPEVKKDEDWVEDTEGNFVRNEKKSKTRKSS
;
A
#
# COMPACT_ATOMS: atom_id res chain seq x y z
N LYS A 1 40.88 2.67 -6.13
CA LYS A 1 40.03 1.52 -5.72
C LYS A 1 38.66 2.09 -5.39
N THR A 2 37.65 1.80 -6.20
CA THR A 2 36.28 2.28 -6.00
C THR A 2 35.64 1.45 -4.89
N VAL A 3 35.07 2.15 -3.91
CA VAL A 3 34.31 1.52 -2.83
C VAL A 3 32.86 1.47 -3.30
N ASP A 4 32.32 0.26 -3.40
CA ASP A 4 30.91 0.04 -3.70
C ASP A 4 30.11 0.19 -2.38
N MET A 5 29.47 1.36 -2.24
CA MET A 5 28.70 1.70 -1.05
C MET A 5 27.44 0.84 -0.91
N ASP A 6 26.85 0.37 -2.01
CA ASP A 6 25.65 -0.47 -1.98
C ASP A 6 25.97 -1.86 -1.46
N LEU A 7 27.10 -2.41 -1.90
CA LEU A 7 27.60 -3.71 -1.44
C LEU A 7 27.99 -3.69 0.04
N LEU A 8 28.58 -2.59 0.51
CA LEU A 8 28.88 -2.40 1.93
C LEU A 8 27.62 -2.23 2.77
N ARG A 9 26.61 -1.52 2.24
CA ARG A 9 25.31 -1.37 2.91
C ARG A 9 24.62 -2.72 3.10
N GLN A 10 24.61 -3.58 2.07
CA GLN A 10 24.04 -4.92 2.15
C GLN A 10 24.79 -5.84 3.11
N ARG A 11 26.12 -5.77 3.14
CA ARG A 11 26.93 -6.61 4.07
C ARG A 11 26.87 -6.15 5.52
N ASN A 12 26.67 -4.86 5.77
CA ASN A 12 26.61 -4.28 7.10
C ASN A 12 25.17 -4.02 7.58
N GLU A 13 24.18 -4.60 6.91
CA GLU A 13 22.79 -4.58 7.37
C GLU A 13 22.67 -5.53 8.57
N LEU A 14 22.96 -5.02 9.77
CA LEU A 14 22.86 -5.73 11.06
C LEU A 14 21.46 -6.29 11.31
N THR A 15 20.45 -5.61 10.76
CA THR A 15 19.07 -6.05 10.76
C THR A 15 18.80 -6.73 9.43
N GLN A 16 18.86 -8.07 9.41
CA GLN A 16 18.37 -8.83 8.28
C GLN A 16 16.94 -8.36 7.97
N ALA A 17 16.69 -7.92 6.73
CA ALA A 17 15.35 -7.62 6.29
C ALA A 17 14.53 -8.92 6.37
N VAL A 18 13.74 -9.04 7.44
CA VAL A 18 12.70 -10.05 7.53
C VAL A 18 11.62 -9.66 6.54
N GLY A 19 11.77 -10.09 5.30
CA GLY A 19 10.61 -10.21 4.41
C GLY A 19 9.58 -11.16 5.05
N ASN A 20 8.40 -11.32 4.44
CA ASN A 20 7.34 -12.23 4.91
C ASN A 20 7.72 -13.72 4.88
N ALA A 21 8.99 -14.08 5.13
CA ALA A 21 9.57 -15.41 5.19
C ALA A 21 9.01 -16.27 6.33
N GLN A 22 8.26 -15.68 7.26
CA GLN A 22 7.63 -16.41 8.36
C GLN A 22 6.34 -17.12 7.94
N VAL A 23 5.85 -16.99 6.70
CA VAL A 23 4.64 -17.71 6.25
C VAL A 23 4.92 -18.63 5.07
N ASN A 24 4.31 -19.81 5.07
CA ASN A 24 4.33 -20.72 3.91
C ASN A 24 3.32 -20.25 2.83
N ALA A 25 3.37 -20.84 1.64
CA ALA A 25 2.42 -20.53 0.57
C ALA A 25 0.94 -20.81 0.92
N ARG A 26 0.68 -21.67 1.92
CA ARG A 26 -0.67 -21.95 2.44
C ARG A 26 -1.14 -20.90 3.46
N GLY A 27 -0.24 -20.05 3.97
CA GLY A 27 -0.49 -19.05 5.01
C GLY A 27 -0.28 -19.54 6.44
N ASP A 28 0.34 -20.70 6.65
CA ASP A 28 0.76 -21.13 7.99
C ASP A 28 2.06 -20.42 8.40
N GLU A 29 2.20 -20.13 9.69
CA GLU A 29 3.41 -19.52 10.23
C GLU A 29 4.52 -20.56 10.43
N LEU A 30 5.67 -20.28 9.84
CA LEU A 30 6.89 -21.08 9.87
C LEU A 30 7.87 -20.53 10.91
N GLY A 31 8.30 -21.44 11.77
CA GLY A 31 9.36 -21.23 12.75
C GLY A 31 10.76 -21.51 12.22
N PRO A 32 11.77 -21.38 13.11
CA PRO A 32 13.13 -21.80 12.80
C PRO A 32 13.16 -23.27 12.36
N GLY A 33 13.81 -23.53 11.22
CA GLY A 33 13.86 -24.87 10.61
C GLY A 33 12.64 -25.24 9.76
N GLY A 34 11.77 -24.28 9.39
CA GLY A 34 10.65 -24.52 8.48
C GLY A 34 9.54 -25.39 9.06
N LYS A 35 9.46 -25.48 10.39
CA LYS A 35 8.39 -26.17 11.09
C LYS A 35 7.19 -25.24 11.24
N ILE A 36 5.99 -25.78 11.08
CA ILE A 36 4.75 -25.02 11.26
C ILE A 36 4.54 -24.80 12.76
N ILE A 37 4.59 -23.54 13.20
CA ILE A 37 4.31 -23.15 14.60
C ILE A 37 2.81 -22.92 14.77
N ARG A 38 2.18 -22.17 13.87
CA ARG A 38 0.75 -21.86 13.90
C ARG A 38 0.11 -22.10 12.55
N LYS A 39 -1.12 -22.60 12.57
CA LYS A 39 -1.91 -22.81 11.36
C LYS A 39 -2.58 -21.52 10.93
N LYS A 40 -2.80 -21.36 9.63
CA LYS A 40 -3.51 -20.19 9.07
C LYS A 40 -4.84 -19.92 9.80
N GLU A 41 -5.61 -20.97 10.04
CA GLU A 41 -6.94 -20.88 10.66
C GLU A 41 -6.88 -20.33 12.08
N GLU A 42 -5.88 -20.79 12.85
CA GLU A 42 -5.63 -20.35 14.21
C GLU A 42 -5.14 -18.90 14.23
N VAL A 43 -4.21 -18.53 13.35
CA VAL A 43 -3.74 -17.14 13.20
C VAL A 43 -4.88 -16.20 12.83
N LEU A 44 -5.75 -16.59 11.91
CA LEU A 44 -6.93 -15.79 11.54
C LEU A 44 -7.91 -15.68 12.70
N ARG A 45 -8.18 -16.79 13.38
CA ARG A 45 -9.07 -16.82 14.54
C ARG A 45 -8.56 -15.91 15.65
N ASP A 46 -7.28 -16.00 15.98
CA ASP A 46 -6.61 -15.17 16.97
C ASP A 46 -6.65 -13.71 16.56
N TYR A 47 -6.40 -13.39 15.28
CA TYR A 47 -6.48 -12.02 14.78
C TYR A 47 -7.87 -11.44 15.00
N TYR A 48 -8.93 -12.15 14.63
CA TYR A 48 -10.30 -11.65 14.83
C TYR A 48 -10.77 -11.67 16.29
N HIS A 49 -10.28 -12.60 17.12
CA HIS A 49 -10.59 -12.63 18.55
C HIS A 49 -9.84 -11.53 19.33
N ASN A 50 -8.58 -11.26 19.00
CA ASN A 50 -7.75 -10.25 19.66
C ASN A 50 -7.81 -8.88 19.01
N SER A 51 -8.36 -8.74 17.80
CA SER A 51 -8.77 -7.44 17.25
C SER A 51 -10.02 -6.95 17.99
N SER A 52 -9.91 -6.84 19.31
CA SER A 52 -10.84 -6.05 20.09
C SER A 52 -10.70 -4.62 19.58
N THR A 53 -11.74 -4.17 18.89
CA THR A 53 -11.92 -2.83 18.32
C THR A 53 -11.00 -2.53 17.14
N MET A 54 -11.54 -2.60 15.92
CA MET A 54 -11.12 -1.63 14.91
C MET A 54 -11.27 -0.25 15.55
N ALA A 55 -10.18 0.53 15.62
CA ALA A 55 -10.25 1.88 16.14
C ALA A 55 -11.26 2.64 15.29
N ASP A 56 -12.29 3.21 15.92
CA ASP A 56 -13.30 3.99 15.22
C ASP A 56 -12.60 5.28 14.75
N GLU A 57 -12.21 5.30 13.47
CA GLU A 57 -11.45 6.40 12.90
C GLU A 57 -12.38 7.61 12.77
N VAL A 58 -12.34 8.51 13.76
CA VAL A 58 -13.09 9.76 13.69
C VAL A 58 -12.48 10.63 12.59
N ALA A 59 -13.19 10.73 11.46
CA ALA A 59 -12.79 11.54 10.33
C ALA A 59 -12.71 13.03 10.71
N ILE A 60 -11.49 13.53 10.96
CA ILE A 60 -11.27 14.95 11.19
C ILE A 60 -11.40 15.69 9.85
N LYS A 61 -12.51 16.41 9.66
CA LYS A 61 -12.64 17.34 8.54
C LYS A 61 -11.60 18.43 8.73
N ARG A 62 -10.70 18.59 7.74
CA ARG A 62 -9.73 19.69 7.72
C ARG A 62 -10.49 21.02 7.64
N THR A 63 -10.73 21.65 8.79
CA THR A 63 -11.09 23.05 8.85
C THR A 63 -9.85 23.84 8.47
N ALA A 64 -9.98 24.65 7.42
CA ALA A 64 -8.95 25.57 6.99
C ALA A 64 -8.65 26.56 8.12
N VAL A 65 -7.58 26.30 8.86
CA VAL A 65 -6.98 27.28 9.76
C VAL A 65 -6.26 28.29 8.87
N LYS A 66 -6.82 29.49 8.78
CA LYS A 66 -6.14 30.68 8.28
C LYS A 66 -5.16 31.14 9.36
N GLU A 67 -3.94 31.42 8.91
CA GLU A 67 -3.02 32.46 9.40
C GLU A 67 -2.55 32.36 10.85
N ASP A 68 -1.37 31.74 11.03
CA ASP A 68 -0.25 32.38 11.71
C ASP A 68 1.04 31.67 11.26
N VAL A 69 1.73 32.27 10.29
CA VAL A 69 3.06 31.84 9.81
C VAL A 69 4.07 32.78 10.46
N GLN A 70 4.67 32.34 11.57
CA GLN A 70 5.94 32.87 12.03
C GLN A 70 7.06 32.04 11.41
N GLU A 71 7.56 32.59 10.30
CA GLU A 71 8.93 32.64 9.84
C GLU A 71 9.97 31.79 10.61
N GLU A 72 10.39 30.66 10.02
CA GLU A 72 11.79 30.40 9.63
C GLU A 72 11.92 29.04 8.95
N LEU A 73 12.96 28.92 8.12
CA LEU A 73 13.44 27.75 7.36
C LEU A 73 12.89 27.64 5.92
N ALA A 74 13.78 28.04 5.00
CA ALA A 74 13.64 28.09 3.56
C ALA A 74 12.94 26.87 2.91
N PRO A 75 12.01 27.07 1.96
CA PRO A 75 11.49 25.97 1.16
C PRO A 75 12.47 25.66 0.01
N THR A 76 13.22 24.56 0.15
CA THR A 76 13.80 23.90 -1.03
C THR A 76 12.66 23.49 -1.94
N VAL A 77 12.60 24.13 -3.11
CA VAL A 77 11.62 23.92 -4.17
C VAL A 77 11.68 22.47 -4.63
N GLN A 78 10.73 21.64 -4.20
CA GLN A 78 10.48 20.35 -4.82
C GLN A 78 9.65 20.59 -6.09
N PRO A 79 10.07 20.16 -7.28
CA PRO A 79 9.21 20.20 -8.45
C PRO A 79 8.02 19.29 -8.20
N LYS A 80 6.83 19.88 -8.28
CA LYS A 80 5.53 19.20 -8.25
C LYS A 80 5.52 18.13 -9.35
N VAL A 81 5.79 16.88 -8.98
CA VAL A 81 5.52 15.73 -9.85
C VAL A 81 4.01 15.71 -10.05
N ALA A 82 3.59 16.00 -11.28
CA ALA A 82 2.20 15.94 -11.69
C ALA A 82 1.66 14.55 -11.35
N GLN A 83 0.74 14.48 -10.39
CA GLN A 83 -0.08 13.29 -10.19
C GLN A 83 -0.86 13.08 -11.49
N PRO A 84 -0.81 11.90 -12.13
CA PRO A 84 -1.76 11.60 -13.18
C PRO A 84 -3.14 11.60 -12.53
N GLU A 85 -3.98 12.56 -12.91
CA GLU A 85 -5.39 12.57 -12.56
C GLU A 85 -6.01 11.28 -13.09
N VAL A 86 -6.23 10.32 -12.19
CA VAL A 86 -7.02 9.12 -12.49
C VAL A 86 -8.43 9.62 -12.80
N LYS A 87 -8.77 9.64 -14.08
CA LYS A 87 -10.10 9.97 -14.58
C LYS A 87 -11.11 9.07 -13.85
N LYS A 88 -11.88 9.65 -12.92
CA LYS A 88 -12.84 8.97 -12.06
C LYS A 88 -14.11 8.46 -12.79
N ASP A 89 -14.10 8.44 -14.12
CA ASP A 89 -15.27 8.09 -14.93
C ASP A 89 -15.00 6.84 -15.79
N GLU A 90 -14.32 5.84 -15.24
CA GLU A 90 -14.26 4.52 -15.86
C GLU A 90 -15.50 3.72 -15.41
N ASP A 91 -16.60 3.88 -16.15
CA ASP A 91 -17.86 3.14 -15.96
C ASP A 91 -17.63 1.63 -16.26
N TRP A 92 -17.17 0.89 -15.26
CA TRP A 92 -17.09 -0.58 -15.25
C TRP A 92 -18.47 -1.17 -14.94
N VAL A 93 -18.92 -2.13 -15.74
CA VAL A 93 -20.22 -2.79 -15.60
C VAL A 93 -19.99 -4.30 -15.52
N GLU A 94 -20.71 -4.97 -14.62
CA GLU A 94 -20.72 -6.43 -14.50
C GLU A 94 -21.61 -7.03 -15.60
N ASP A 95 -21.07 -7.96 -16.38
CA ASP A 95 -21.82 -8.69 -17.39
C ASP A 95 -22.62 -9.87 -16.80
N THR A 96 -23.41 -10.55 -17.63
CA THR A 96 -24.24 -11.68 -17.21
C THR A 96 -23.45 -12.90 -16.75
N GLU A 97 -22.14 -12.91 -16.94
CA GLU A 97 -21.21 -13.96 -16.51
C GLU A 97 -20.42 -13.55 -15.26
N GLY A 98 -20.71 -12.37 -14.68
CA GLY A 98 -20.05 -11.85 -13.48
C GLY A 98 -18.66 -11.26 -13.75
N ASN A 99 -18.30 -11.01 -15.01
CA ASN A 99 -17.05 -10.36 -15.38
C ASN A 99 -17.25 -8.84 -15.45
N PHE A 100 -16.31 -8.07 -14.89
CA PHE A 100 -16.33 -6.61 -14.98
C PHE A 100 -15.74 -6.16 -16.32
N VAL A 101 -16.56 -5.56 -17.19
CA VAL A 101 -16.16 -5.04 -18.49
C VAL A 101 -16.35 -3.53 -18.56
N ARG A 102 -15.45 -2.83 -19.28
CA ARG A 102 -15.54 -1.38 -19.46
C ARG A 102 -16.64 -1.05 -20.46
N ASN A 103 -17.53 -0.11 -20.11
CA ASN A 103 -18.66 0.26 -20.97
C ASN A 103 -18.19 0.93 -22.28
N GLU A 104 -18.17 0.19 -23.39
CA GLU A 104 -17.63 0.63 -24.68
C GLU A 104 -18.44 1.74 -25.39
N LYS A 105 -19.68 2.00 -24.94
CA LYS A 105 -20.56 2.99 -25.61
C LYS A 105 -20.03 4.43 -25.54
N LYS A 106 -19.12 4.73 -24.60
CA LYS A 106 -18.46 6.05 -24.47
C LYS A 106 -17.00 6.07 -24.93
N SER A 107 -16.37 4.93 -25.22
CA SER A 107 -14.94 4.87 -25.58
C SER A 107 -14.69 5.11 -27.08
N LYS A 108 -15.64 4.73 -27.95
CA LYS A 108 -15.52 4.90 -29.41
C LYS A 108 -15.60 6.35 -29.89
N THR A 109 -16.15 7.27 -29.10
CA THR A 109 -16.27 8.69 -29.47
C THR A 109 -15.01 9.52 -29.20
N ARG A 110 -14.00 8.96 -28.53
CA ARG A 110 -12.76 9.68 -28.16
C ARG A 110 -11.56 9.32 -29.04
N LYS A 111 -11.73 8.48 -30.08
CA LYS A 111 -10.63 8.01 -30.95
C LYS A 111 -10.71 8.50 -32.41
N SER A 112 -11.44 9.59 -32.65
CA SER A 112 -11.41 10.30 -33.94
C SER A 112 -11.38 11.82 -33.70
N SER A 113 -10.19 12.35 -33.49
CA SER A 113 -9.76 13.71 -33.81
C SER A 113 -8.24 13.77 -33.74
#